data_AF-E7GLD8-F1
#
_entry.id   AF-E7GLD8-F1
#
_cell.length_a   1.000
_cell.length_b   1.000
_cell.length_c   1.000
_cell.angle_alpha   90.00
_cell.angle_beta   90.00
_cell.angle_gamma   90.00
#
_symmetry.space_group_name_H-M   'P 1'
#
loop_
_entity.id
_entity.type
_entity.pdbx_description
1 polymer ?
#
loop_
_entity_poly.entity_id
_entity_poly.type
_entity_poly.pdbx_seq_one_letter_code
_entity_poly.pdbx_strand_id
1 'polypeptide(L)'
;MDNLKRVIIPAAKIVPAELQKLGKLPGIIYPINQKIAFDYLYEEYKEYCTSMDIICFEQAGKVQRRLNPYLSEQVRIKILPELGDLGQTIYFALGQIKESLIINFSDTIVMDNIAKIDGDAFFYQEDYMSDTWTYFDEQDGVITRIYDKKPAKTDKKKKLFVGVFQIEDPVYFKTCLEKAFQEVRPQMSTFYHALQIYSRQHPMKAISTENWFDIGHEDKYYNSKLEVRAREFNHISIDKNRGILRKTSDDKDKFIGEIKWYLKLPSDVEYVRPRIFDYSTSYVNPYVSMEYYAYHTVHELFLYGDLTLQQWVDVFNRIRFVCDDFKRYTVKDGSIQHALEEMYLTKTLQRFERMKKENIFSTFFEEPIEVNGEKYLPLNDISAVLEKVIPKMLYEVDTFNIIHGDLCFANIMVDTNLSFIKVIDPRGKFGTYDIYGDFRYELAKLFHSVDGKYDFIIKDLFDVNFDYKRARIDYCIQDQKRDFDLYKVFIDTFKAEIGNSLKQIEMIEALLFLSMIPLHSESIKHQMVMLGTGLEILNRVVNIQVEGENKDV
;
A
#
# COMPACT_ATOMS: atom_id res chain seq x y z
N MET A 1 -17.11 28.10 -17.32
CA MET A 1 -16.50 26.83 -17.74
C MET A 1 -15.07 26.94 -17.31
N ASP A 2 -14.70 26.17 -16.28
CA ASP A 2 -13.37 26.22 -15.69
C ASP A 2 -12.30 26.03 -16.77
N ASN A 3 -11.15 26.67 -16.56
CA ASN A 3 -10.01 26.63 -17.48
C ASN A 3 -9.35 25.24 -17.41
N LEU A 4 -10.09 24.19 -17.82
CA LEU A 4 -9.68 22.80 -17.81
C LEU A 4 -8.55 22.61 -18.82
N LYS A 5 -7.54 21.84 -18.42
CA LYS A 5 -6.31 21.65 -19.20
C LYS A 5 -6.14 20.20 -19.63
N ARG A 6 -5.39 19.96 -20.69
CA ARG A 6 -4.90 18.62 -21.01
C ARG A 6 -3.73 18.29 -20.09
N VAL A 7 -3.65 17.07 -19.57
CA VAL A 7 -2.49 16.61 -18.78
C VAL A 7 -1.74 15.54 -19.57
N ILE A 8 -0.42 15.68 -19.69
CA ILE A 8 0.49 14.68 -20.27
C ILE A 8 1.43 14.20 -19.17
N ILE A 9 1.49 12.88 -18.98
CA ILE A 9 2.37 12.24 -18.00
C ILE A 9 3.36 11.33 -18.75
N PRO A 10 4.61 11.78 -18.99
CA PRO A 10 5.63 10.92 -19.58
C PRO A 10 6.05 9.86 -18.56
N ALA A 11 5.73 8.60 -18.85
CA ALA A 11 5.97 7.42 -18.02
C ALA A 11 6.68 6.31 -18.82
N ALA A 12 7.56 6.72 -19.75
CA ALA A 12 8.13 5.83 -20.75
C ALA A 12 9.23 4.91 -20.19
N LYS A 13 9.85 5.26 -19.07
CA LYS A 13 10.99 4.53 -18.47
C LYS A 13 10.63 3.92 -17.13
N ILE A 14 11.30 2.83 -16.80
CA ILE A 14 11.31 2.29 -15.43
C ILE A 14 12.13 3.18 -14.49
N VAL A 15 11.84 3.10 -13.20
CA VAL A 15 12.61 3.81 -12.15
C VAL A 15 14.10 3.42 -12.20
N PRO A 16 15.02 4.28 -11.71
CA PRO A 16 16.45 3.98 -11.66
C PRO A 16 16.78 2.70 -10.89
N ALA A 17 17.94 2.11 -11.18
CA ALA A 17 18.35 0.80 -10.63
C ALA A 17 18.26 0.71 -9.10
N GLU A 18 18.54 1.82 -8.41
CA GLU A 18 18.46 1.97 -6.95
C GLU A 18 17.05 1.68 -6.40
N LEU A 19 16.01 2.04 -7.16
CA LEU A 19 14.60 1.88 -6.81
C LEU A 19 13.95 0.61 -7.37
N GLN A 20 14.67 -0.16 -8.21
CA GLN A 20 14.15 -1.40 -8.81
C GLN A 20 14.05 -2.58 -7.83
N LYS A 21 14.28 -2.34 -6.53
CA LYS A 21 14.14 -3.35 -5.45
C LYS A 21 12.70 -3.86 -5.32
N LEU A 22 11.72 -2.99 -5.57
CA LEU A 22 10.30 -3.34 -5.69
C LEU A 22 9.93 -3.97 -7.04
N GLY A 23 10.93 -4.17 -7.91
CA GLY A 23 10.80 -4.66 -9.26
C GLY A 23 10.97 -3.57 -10.31
N LYS A 24 11.03 -4.00 -11.58
CA LYS A 24 11.21 -3.10 -12.74
C LYS A 24 9.87 -2.45 -13.09
N LEU A 25 9.56 -1.36 -12.39
CA LEU A 25 8.30 -0.63 -12.50
C LEU A 25 8.51 0.76 -13.12
N PRO A 26 7.65 1.22 -14.04
CA PRO A 26 7.55 2.62 -14.43
C PRO A 26 7.17 3.51 -13.25
N GLY A 27 7.73 4.73 -13.20
CA GLY A 27 7.52 5.69 -12.11
C GLY A 27 6.04 5.93 -11.79
N ILE A 28 5.19 5.97 -12.82
CA ILE A 28 3.75 6.23 -12.68
C ILE A 28 3.00 5.18 -11.84
N ILE A 29 3.50 3.94 -11.79
CA ILE A 29 2.90 2.86 -10.99
C ILE A 29 3.80 2.48 -9.81
N TYR A 30 4.82 3.28 -9.52
CA TYR A 30 5.72 3.00 -8.41
C TYR A 30 4.98 3.15 -7.08
N PRO A 31 5.19 2.24 -6.11
CA PRO A 31 4.43 2.25 -4.86
C PRO A 31 4.93 3.32 -3.89
N ILE A 32 4.00 4.10 -3.32
CA ILE A 32 4.27 5.18 -2.37
C ILE A 32 3.17 5.15 -1.31
N ASN A 33 3.54 4.93 -0.04
CA ASN A 33 2.65 5.04 1.11
C ASN A 33 1.28 4.35 0.89
N GLN A 34 1.32 3.07 0.49
CA GLN A 34 0.14 2.24 0.24
C GLN A 34 -0.76 2.73 -0.91
N LYS A 35 -0.21 3.50 -1.84
CA LYS A 35 -0.78 3.96 -3.11
C LYS A 35 0.26 3.80 -4.22
N ILE A 36 -0.09 4.11 -5.46
CA ILE A 36 0.88 4.31 -6.55
C ILE A 36 1.03 5.79 -6.88
N ALA A 37 2.13 6.19 -7.54
CA ALA A 37 2.35 7.58 -7.95
C ALA A 37 1.16 8.18 -8.72
N PHE A 38 0.53 7.40 -9.60
CA PHE A 38 -0.65 7.83 -10.34
C PHE A 38 -1.83 8.24 -9.45
N ASP A 39 -2.04 7.63 -8.28
CA ASP A 39 -3.15 8.00 -7.39
C ASP A 39 -3.05 9.45 -6.95
N TYR A 40 -1.82 9.93 -6.69
CA TYR A 40 -1.57 11.31 -6.31
C TYR A 40 -1.82 12.26 -7.47
N LEU A 41 -1.33 11.91 -8.67
CA LEU A 41 -1.52 12.73 -9.86
C LEU A 41 -2.99 12.78 -10.32
N TYR A 42 -3.71 11.66 -10.17
CA TYR A 42 -5.13 11.58 -10.50
C TYR A 42 -5.95 12.49 -9.58
N GLU A 43 -5.76 12.40 -8.27
CA GLU A 43 -6.44 13.27 -7.31
C GLU A 43 -6.11 14.75 -7.53
N GLU A 44 -4.85 15.06 -7.87
CA GLU A 44 -4.40 16.43 -8.13
C GLU A 44 -5.10 17.05 -9.35
N TYR A 45 -5.33 16.27 -10.41
CA TYR A 45 -5.78 16.82 -11.70
C TYR A 45 -7.20 16.46 -12.13
N LYS A 46 -7.87 15.47 -11.52
CA LYS A 46 -9.18 14.96 -12.01
C LYS A 46 -10.27 16.03 -12.13
N GLU A 47 -10.24 17.07 -11.29
CA GLU A 47 -11.21 18.18 -11.33
C GLU A 47 -10.75 19.36 -12.22
N TYR A 48 -9.49 19.35 -12.66
CA TYR A 48 -8.85 20.47 -13.38
C TYR A 48 -8.45 20.11 -14.82
N CYS A 49 -8.72 18.88 -15.28
CA CYS A 49 -8.32 18.43 -16.59
C CYS A 49 -9.49 17.95 -17.47
N THR A 50 -9.36 18.20 -18.78
CA THR A 50 -10.22 17.57 -19.78
C THR A 50 -9.87 16.09 -19.94
N SER A 51 -8.58 15.77 -19.85
CA SER A 51 -8.07 14.40 -19.87
C SER A 51 -6.59 14.32 -19.46
N MET A 52 -6.16 13.11 -19.07
CA MET A 52 -4.81 12.71 -18.72
C MET A 52 -4.32 11.66 -19.72
N ASP A 53 -3.25 11.97 -20.44
CA ASP A 53 -2.58 11.04 -21.35
C ASP A 53 -1.27 10.54 -20.72
N ILE A 54 -1.23 9.26 -20.37
CA ILE A 54 -0.07 8.59 -19.78
C ILE A 54 0.72 7.91 -20.90
N ILE A 55 1.97 8.32 -21.08
CA ILE A 55 2.79 7.94 -22.25
C ILE A 55 3.81 6.90 -21.82
N CYS A 56 3.62 5.66 -22.26
CA CYS A 56 4.37 4.49 -21.78
C CYS A 56 5.27 3.90 -22.88
N PHE A 57 6.34 3.21 -22.48
CA PHE A 57 7.14 2.36 -23.36
C PHE A 57 7.65 1.13 -22.62
N GLU A 58 8.65 1.29 -21.74
CA GLU A 58 9.19 0.19 -20.95
C GLU A 58 8.12 -0.33 -19.98
N GLN A 59 7.93 -1.65 -19.95
CA GLN A 59 6.94 -2.30 -19.07
C GLN A 59 5.51 -1.73 -19.22
N ALA A 60 5.13 -1.22 -20.40
CA ALA A 60 3.81 -0.62 -20.65
C ALA A 60 2.65 -1.57 -20.30
N GLY A 61 2.82 -2.89 -20.49
CA GLY A 61 1.82 -3.89 -20.10
C GLY A 61 1.57 -3.96 -18.58
N LYS A 62 2.54 -3.59 -17.73
CA LYS A 62 2.32 -3.44 -16.29
C LYS A 62 1.47 -2.20 -16.00
N VAL A 63 1.75 -1.07 -16.66
CA VAL A 63 0.97 0.16 -16.51
C VAL A 63 -0.47 -0.05 -16.96
N GLN A 64 -0.68 -0.67 -18.12
CA GLN A 64 -2.02 -0.99 -18.62
C GLN A 64 -2.82 -1.85 -17.64
N ARG A 65 -2.22 -2.92 -17.12
CA ARG A 65 -2.88 -3.79 -16.13
C ARG A 65 -3.21 -3.02 -14.84
N ARG A 66 -2.25 -2.25 -14.33
CA ARG A 66 -2.39 -1.57 -13.04
C ARG A 66 -3.37 -0.41 -13.07
N LEU A 67 -3.40 0.34 -14.18
CA LEU A 67 -4.26 1.51 -14.34
C LEU A 67 -5.59 1.20 -15.04
N ASN A 68 -5.86 -0.07 -15.37
CA ASN A 68 -7.12 -0.50 -15.97
C ASN A 68 -8.38 0.05 -15.26
N PRO A 69 -8.45 0.06 -13.91
CA PRO A 69 -9.62 0.60 -13.20
C PRO A 69 -9.86 2.11 -13.41
N TYR A 70 -8.83 2.86 -13.80
CA TYR A 70 -8.91 4.31 -13.99
C TYR A 70 -9.26 4.69 -15.44
N LEU A 71 -9.12 3.76 -16.39
CA LEU A 71 -9.29 4.03 -17.81
C LEU A 71 -10.70 4.51 -18.11
N SER A 72 -10.78 5.64 -18.80
CA SER A 72 -12.03 6.33 -19.13
C SER A 72 -11.80 7.28 -20.31
N GLU A 73 -12.80 8.06 -20.68
CA GLU A 73 -12.59 9.18 -21.63
C GLU A 73 -11.60 10.21 -21.09
N GLN A 74 -11.55 10.36 -19.75
CA GLN A 74 -10.65 11.28 -19.07
C GLN A 74 -9.23 10.70 -18.92
N VAL A 75 -9.05 9.41 -18.65
CA VAL A 75 -7.71 8.82 -18.43
C VAL A 75 -7.36 7.83 -19.54
N ARG A 76 -6.27 8.08 -20.26
CA ARG A 76 -5.82 7.27 -21.39
C ARG A 76 -4.35 6.88 -21.28
N ILE A 77 -4.04 5.68 -21.75
CA ILE A 77 -2.66 5.21 -21.91
C ILE A 77 -2.33 5.17 -23.40
N LYS A 78 -1.19 5.78 -23.77
CA LYS A 78 -0.64 5.72 -25.13
C LYS A 78 0.75 5.06 -25.09
N ILE A 79 0.99 4.12 -25.99
CA ILE A 79 2.27 3.41 -26.07
C ILE A 79 3.13 4.05 -27.18
N LEU A 80 4.35 4.43 -26.83
CA LEU A 80 5.33 4.91 -27.79
C LEU A 80 5.78 3.78 -28.74
N PRO A 81 6.00 4.07 -30.03
CA PRO A 81 6.57 3.09 -30.96
C PRO A 81 8.06 2.83 -30.70
N GLU A 82 8.77 3.84 -30.20
CA GLU A 82 10.22 3.84 -29.97
C GLU A 82 10.56 4.67 -28.72
N LEU A 83 11.57 4.24 -27.97
CA LEU A 83 12.08 5.00 -26.82
C LEU A 83 13.10 6.05 -27.26
N GLY A 84 12.68 7.29 -27.14
CA GLY A 84 13.49 8.48 -27.38
C GLY A 84 14.01 9.15 -26.11
N ASP A 85 14.39 10.42 -26.28
CA ASP A 85 14.51 11.33 -25.15
C ASP A 85 13.13 11.85 -24.69
N LEU A 86 13.12 12.65 -23.63
CA LEU A 86 11.89 13.21 -23.07
C LEU A 86 11.13 14.09 -24.08
N GLY A 87 11.83 14.84 -24.92
CA GLY A 87 11.19 15.71 -25.91
C GLY A 87 10.43 14.92 -26.97
N GLN A 88 10.97 13.78 -27.42
CA GLN A 88 10.27 12.87 -28.35
C GLN A 88 9.01 12.26 -27.72
N THR A 89 9.09 11.89 -26.43
CA THR A 89 7.93 11.39 -25.66
C THR A 89 6.80 12.40 -25.62
N ILE A 90 7.12 13.66 -25.31
CA ILE A 90 6.14 14.75 -25.22
C ILE A 90 5.62 15.13 -26.61
N TYR A 91 6.48 15.15 -27.63
CA TYR A 91 6.06 15.44 -29.01
C TYR A 91 5.04 14.42 -29.54
N PHE A 92 5.26 13.13 -29.27
CA PHE A 92 4.28 12.09 -29.58
C PHE A 92 2.95 12.32 -28.87
N ALA A 93 2.99 12.70 -27.60
CA ALA A 93 1.83 12.93 -26.77
C ALA A 93 0.99 14.14 -27.22
N LEU A 94 1.66 15.22 -27.63
CA LEU A 94 1.04 16.47 -28.09
C LEU A 94 0.07 16.25 -29.26
N GLY A 95 0.39 15.36 -30.21
CA GLY A 95 -0.51 15.05 -31.33
C GLY A 95 -1.07 16.31 -32.02
N GLN A 96 -2.38 16.53 -31.88
CA GLN A 96 -3.11 17.72 -32.36
C GLN A 96 -3.79 18.52 -31.23
N ILE A 97 -3.27 18.44 -30.00
CA ILE A 97 -3.77 19.18 -28.83
C ILE A 97 -3.65 20.68 -29.09
N LYS A 98 -4.74 21.42 -28.86
CA LYS A 98 -4.81 22.89 -28.99
C LYS A 98 -5.18 23.60 -27.68
N GLU A 99 -5.73 22.87 -26.72
CA GLU A 99 -6.08 23.34 -25.39
C GLU A 99 -4.82 23.45 -24.51
N SER A 100 -4.83 24.33 -23.50
CA SER A 100 -3.72 24.51 -22.57
C SER A 100 -3.30 23.18 -21.93
N LEU A 101 -2.00 23.03 -21.71
CA LEU A 101 -1.36 21.77 -21.39
C LEU A 101 -0.65 21.84 -20.03
N ILE A 102 -0.77 20.78 -19.26
CA ILE A 102 0.09 20.47 -18.11
C ILE A 102 0.94 19.27 -18.49
N ILE A 103 2.24 19.38 -18.27
CA ILE A 103 3.19 18.26 -18.35
C ILE A 103 3.66 18.01 -16.93
N ASN A 104 3.38 16.81 -16.41
CA ASN A 104 3.88 16.39 -15.09
C ASN A 104 4.60 15.06 -15.22
N PHE A 105 5.89 15.03 -14.87
CA PHE A 105 6.69 13.81 -14.95
C PHE A 105 6.16 12.71 -14.03
N SER A 106 6.22 11.46 -14.47
CA SER A 106 5.61 10.34 -13.74
C SER A 106 6.22 10.06 -12.36
N ASP A 107 7.42 10.57 -12.13
CA ASP A 107 8.22 10.44 -10.91
C ASP A 107 8.17 11.69 -10.02
N THR A 108 7.39 12.71 -10.39
CA THR A 108 7.24 13.96 -9.64
C THR A 108 5.84 14.09 -9.06
N ILE A 109 5.74 14.21 -7.73
CA ILE A 109 4.49 14.59 -7.04
C ILE A 109 4.69 15.96 -6.42
N VAL A 110 3.81 16.91 -6.73
CA VAL A 110 3.77 18.23 -6.12
C VAL A 110 2.37 18.45 -5.57
N MET A 111 2.24 18.75 -4.28
CA MET A 111 0.92 18.96 -3.64
C MET A 111 0.34 20.36 -3.92
N ASP A 112 1.10 21.20 -4.61
CA ASP A 112 0.64 22.49 -5.11
C ASP A 112 0.11 22.31 -6.54
N ASN A 113 -1.15 22.71 -6.76
CA ASN A 113 -1.79 22.53 -8.06
C ASN A 113 -1.38 23.61 -9.07
N ILE A 114 -0.55 23.25 -10.07
CA ILE A 114 -0.15 24.20 -11.11
C ILE A 114 -1.35 24.69 -11.94
N ALA A 115 -2.42 23.90 -12.08
CA ALA A 115 -3.58 24.24 -12.91
C ALA A 115 -4.31 25.50 -12.41
N LYS A 116 -4.11 25.88 -11.14
CA LYS A 116 -4.68 27.09 -10.51
C LYS A 116 -3.90 28.36 -10.85
N ILE A 117 -2.77 28.25 -11.54
CA ILE A 117 -1.95 29.38 -11.96
C ILE A 117 -2.42 29.84 -13.34
N ASP A 118 -2.57 31.15 -13.51
CA ASP A 118 -2.86 31.76 -14.80
C ASP A 118 -1.58 31.92 -15.64
N GLY A 119 -1.66 31.52 -16.92
CA GLY A 119 -0.58 31.68 -17.89
C GLY A 119 0.50 30.59 -17.81
N ASP A 120 1.55 30.74 -18.62
CA ASP A 120 2.66 29.80 -18.64
C ASP A 120 3.43 29.78 -17.32
N ALA A 121 3.69 28.59 -16.78
CA ALA A 121 4.31 28.44 -15.47
C ALA A 121 5.07 27.13 -15.31
N PHE A 122 5.97 27.04 -14.33
CA PHE A 122 6.59 25.80 -13.90
C PHE A 122 7.04 25.89 -12.44
N PHE A 123 7.15 24.74 -11.77
CA PHE A 123 7.67 24.67 -10.40
C PHE A 123 9.19 24.55 -10.35
N TYR A 124 9.80 25.22 -9.37
CA TYR A 124 11.22 25.12 -9.06
C TYR A 124 11.48 24.96 -7.55
N GLN A 125 12.67 24.46 -7.23
CA GLN A 125 13.27 24.54 -5.90
C GLN A 125 14.72 25.06 -6.03
N GLU A 126 15.35 25.41 -4.92
CA GLU A 126 16.77 25.78 -4.90
C GLU A 126 17.63 24.74 -4.18
N ASP A 127 18.68 24.26 -4.85
CA ASP A 127 19.66 23.35 -4.28
C ASP A 127 21.07 23.60 -4.82
N TYR A 128 22.08 22.99 -4.21
CA TYR A 128 23.45 23.01 -4.70
C TYR A 128 23.58 22.16 -5.96
N MET A 129 24.21 22.72 -6.99
CA MET A 129 24.36 22.02 -8.26
C MET A 129 24.96 20.61 -8.12
N SER A 130 24.33 19.67 -8.83
CA SER A 130 24.70 18.25 -8.91
C SER A 130 24.39 17.72 -10.32
N ASP A 131 24.87 16.52 -10.62
CA ASP A 131 24.54 15.79 -11.85
C ASP A 131 23.19 15.07 -11.80
N THR A 132 22.49 15.14 -10.67
CA THR A 132 21.16 14.56 -10.44
C THR A 132 20.06 15.35 -11.15
N TRP A 133 20.10 16.68 -11.04
CA TRP A 133 19.00 17.57 -11.40
C TRP A 133 19.31 18.43 -12.65
N THR A 134 18.25 19.01 -13.21
CA THR A 134 18.37 20.02 -14.26
C THR A 134 18.16 21.41 -13.67
N TYR A 135 19.21 22.24 -13.70
CA TYR A 135 19.19 23.62 -13.19
C TYR A 135 18.94 24.63 -14.31
N PHE A 136 18.50 25.84 -13.96
CA PHE A 136 18.30 26.91 -14.93
C PHE A 136 18.63 28.30 -14.35
N ASP A 137 18.88 29.23 -15.27
CA ASP A 137 18.83 30.67 -15.00
C ASP A 137 17.68 31.27 -15.82
N GLU A 138 16.92 32.20 -15.24
CA GLU A 138 15.88 32.95 -15.94
C GLU A 138 16.02 34.45 -15.70
N GLN A 139 15.49 35.23 -16.64
CA GLN A 139 15.34 36.67 -16.52
C GLN A 139 13.97 37.06 -17.08
N ASP A 140 13.14 37.70 -16.24
CA ASP A 140 11.79 38.16 -16.59
C ASP A 140 10.92 37.06 -17.23
N GLY A 141 11.05 35.81 -16.74
CA GLY A 141 10.32 34.65 -17.22
C GLY A 141 10.91 33.98 -18.47
N VAL A 142 12.00 34.52 -19.02
CA VAL A 142 12.73 33.92 -20.14
C VAL A 142 13.86 33.04 -19.60
N ILE A 143 13.89 31.76 -19.98
CA ILE A 143 14.95 30.83 -19.57
C ILE A 143 16.21 31.14 -20.39
N THR A 144 17.25 31.65 -19.73
CA THR A 144 18.48 32.10 -20.40
C THR A 144 19.52 31.01 -20.49
N ARG A 145 19.59 30.12 -19.49
CA ARG A 145 20.55 29.00 -19.43
C ARG A 145 19.93 27.76 -18.79
N ILE A 146 20.38 26.60 -19.24
CA ILE A 146 20.01 25.29 -18.68
C ILE A 146 21.29 24.49 -18.42
N TYR A 147 21.33 23.84 -17.27
CA TYR A 147 22.40 22.96 -16.82
C TYR A 147 21.79 21.58 -16.58
N ASP A 148 21.75 20.77 -17.62
CA ASP A 148 21.16 19.43 -17.58
C ASP A 148 22.17 18.39 -17.09
N LYS A 149 21.95 17.85 -15.90
CA LYS A 149 22.75 16.77 -15.28
C LYS A 149 24.26 16.99 -15.34
N LYS A 150 24.70 18.22 -15.10
CA LYS A 150 26.12 18.59 -15.13
C LYS A 150 26.73 18.49 -13.73
N PRO A 151 27.83 17.73 -13.55
CA PRO A 151 28.57 17.76 -12.30
C PRO A 151 29.22 19.14 -12.15
N ALA A 152 28.70 19.95 -11.24
CA ALA A 152 29.27 21.26 -10.93
C ALA A 152 29.12 21.53 -9.44
N LYS A 153 30.23 21.67 -8.71
CA LYS A 153 30.18 22.19 -7.35
C LYS A 153 30.12 23.70 -7.42
N THR A 154 29.05 24.27 -6.89
CA THR A 154 28.87 25.72 -6.78
C THR A 154 28.67 26.08 -5.31
N ASP A 155 29.21 27.22 -4.89
CA ASP A 155 29.08 27.68 -3.49
C ASP A 155 27.70 28.31 -3.20
N LYS A 156 26.87 28.45 -4.23
CA LYS A 156 25.53 29.04 -4.15
C LYS A 156 24.50 28.07 -4.69
N LYS A 157 23.36 27.99 -4.01
CA LYS A 157 22.19 27.27 -4.51
C LYS A 157 21.72 27.89 -5.82
N LYS A 158 21.18 27.03 -6.70
CA LYS A 158 20.59 27.40 -7.98
C LYS A 158 19.18 26.84 -8.08
N LYS A 159 18.36 27.52 -8.88
CA LYS A 159 17.01 27.05 -9.22
C LYS A 159 17.10 25.79 -10.08
N LEU A 160 16.36 24.75 -9.70
CA LEU A 160 16.21 23.49 -10.42
C LEU A 160 14.76 23.26 -10.83
N PHE A 161 14.54 22.60 -11.96
CA PHE A 161 13.20 22.21 -12.40
C PHE A 161 12.67 21.04 -11.57
N VAL A 162 11.43 21.15 -11.09
CA VAL A 162 10.77 20.11 -10.30
C VAL A 162 10.13 19.02 -11.18
N GLY A 163 9.80 19.33 -12.45
CA GLY A 163 9.19 18.37 -13.38
C GLY A 163 7.70 18.61 -13.69
N VAL A 164 7.16 19.76 -13.30
CA VAL A 164 5.77 20.17 -13.58
C VAL A 164 5.77 21.50 -14.36
N PHE A 165 5.10 21.51 -15.51
CA PHE A 165 5.07 22.63 -16.45
C PHE A 165 3.64 22.87 -16.94
N GLN A 166 3.25 24.14 -17.06
CA GLN A 166 2.02 24.59 -17.69
C GLN A 166 2.36 25.41 -18.94
N ILE A 167 1.76 25.02 -20.06
CA ILE A 167 1.99 25.56 -21.40
C ILE A 167 0.64 25.98 -22.00
N GLU A 168 0.45 27.26 -22.24
CA GLU A 168 -0.81 27.79 -22.80
C GLU A 168 -0.88 27.67 -24.32
N ASP A 169 0.26 27.66 -25.01
CA ASP A 169 0.33 27.48 -26.48
C ASP A 169 1.03 26.15 -26.86
N PRO A 170 0.31 25.01 -26.82
CA PRO A 170 0.88 23.70 -27.17
C PRO A 170 1.27 23.59 -28.65
N VAL A 171 0.64 24.36 -29.54
CA VAL A 171 0.94 24.34 -30.99
C VAL A 171 2.29 24.97 -31.24
N TYR A 172 2.56 26.12 -30.61
CA TYR A 172 3.87 26.75 -30.68
C TYR A 172 4.93 25.92 -29.94
N PHE A 173 4.60 25.33 -28.79
CA PHE A 173 5.53 24.46 -28.07
C PHE A 173 5.94 23.23 -28.91
N LYS A 174 5.00 22.64 -29.67
CA LYS A 174 5.31 21.58 -30.64
C LYS A 174 6.32 22.03 -31.70
N THR A 175 6.16 23.24 -32.23
CA THR A 175 7.11 23.84 -33.18
C THR A 175 8.49 24.05 -32.54
N CYS A 176 8.54 24.38 -31.24
CA CYS A 176 9.79 24.51 -30.49
C CYS A 176 10.50 23.16 -30.32
N LEU A 177 9.75 22.07 -30.11
CA LEU A 177 10.30 20.71 -30.09
C LEU A 177 10.88 20.32 -31.45
N GLU A 178 10.18 20.60 -32.55
CA GLU A 178 10.68 20.33 -33.91
C GLU A 178 12.00 21.05 -34.19
N LYS A 179 12.13 22.30 -33.77
CA LYS A 179 13.40 23.05 -33.84
C LYS A 179 14.47 22.43 -32.96
N ALA A 180 14.12 22.05 -31.73
CA ALA A 180 15.06 21.42 -30.80
C ALA A 180 15.59 20.07 -31.32
N PHE A 181 14.81 19.31 -32.09
CA PHE A 181 15.25 18.08 -32.74
C PHE A 181 16.25 18.32 -33.87
N GLN A 182 16.18 19.47 -34.54
CA GLN A 182 17.13 19.84 -35.59
C GLN A 182 18.45 20.37 -35.00
N GLU A 183 18.38 21.06 -33.86
CA GLU A 183 19.52 21.62 -33.14
C GLU A 183 19.95 20.73 -31.96
N VAL A 184 20.29 19.47 -32.25
CA VAL A 184 20.64 18.49 -31.20
C VAL A 184 21.84 18.97 -30.40
N ARG A 185 21.66 19.12 -29.08
CA ARG A 185 22.72 19.42 -28.12
C ARG A 185 22.99 18.17 -27.30
N PRO A 186 24.13 17.47 -27.47
CA PRO A 186 24.37 16.16 -26.85
C PRO A 186 24.29 16.14 -25.31
N GLN A 187 24.41 17.30 -24.67
CA GLN A 187 24.46 17.48 -23.22
C GLN A 187 23.18 18.10 -22.65
N MET A 188 22.06 18.06 -23.39
CA MET A 188 20.79 18.63 -22.96
C MET A 188 19.61 17.93 -23.64
N SER A 189 18.61 17.52 -22.87
CA SER A 189 17.37 17.00 -23.44
C SER A 189 16.71 18.00 -24.39
N THR A 190 16.16 17.50 -25.49
CA THR A 190 15.44 18.32 -26.47
C THR A 190 14.19 18.96 -25.88
N PHE A 191 13.60 18.38 -24.82
CA PHE A 191 12.50 19.00 -24.07
C PHE A 191 12.92 20.33 -23.44
N TYR A 192 14.01 20.33 -22.67
CA TYR A 192 14.52 21.54 -22.03
C TYR A 192 14.99 22.58 -23.05
N HIS A 193 15.55 22.13 -24.17
CA HIS A 193 15.87 23.03 -25.29
C HIS A 193 14.62 23.69 -25.88
N ALA A 194 13.57 22.92 -26.13
CA ALA A 194 12.29 23.46 -26.61
C ALA A 194 11.66 24.43 -25.61
N LEU A 195 11.73 24.13 -24.31
CA LEU A 195 11.26 25.02 -23.24
C LEU A 195 12.04 26.35 -23.23
N GLN A 196 13.35 26.29 -23.44
CA GLN A 196 14.19 27.48 -23.58
C GLN A 196 13.75 28.34 -24.78
N ILE A 197 13.50 27.72 -25.94
CA ILE A 197 13.04 28.41 -27.16
C ILE A 197 11.65 29.03 -26.92
N TYR A 198 10.74 28.25 -26.34
CA TYR A 198 9.36 28.66 -26.04
C TYR A 198 9.31 29.90 -25.14
N SER A 199 10.10 29.90 -24.05
CA SER A 199 10.12 30.99 -23.06
C SER A 199 10.50 32.37 -23.63
N ARG A 200 11.15 32.43 -24.80
CA ARG A 200 11.51 33.69 -25.46
C ARG A 200 10.31 34.42 -26.03
N GLN A 201 9.26 33.68 -26.41
CA GLN A 201 8.01 34.24 -26.94
C GLN A 201 6.89 34.20 -25.91
N HIS A 202 6.93 33.22 -25.00
CA HIS A 202 5.97 33.02 -23.92
C HIS A 202 6.69 33.01 -22.57
N PRO A 203 6.97 34.18 -21.97
CA PRO A 203 7.63 34.25 -20.66
C PRO A 203 6.85 33.46 -19.60
N MET A 204 7.54 32.64 -18.82
CA MET A 204 6.94 31.70 -17.90
C MET A 204 7.14 32.13 -16.45
N LYS A 205 6.13 31.93 -15.60
CA LYS A 205 6.22 32.14 -14.15
C LYS A 205 6.97 30.97 -13.50
N ALA A 206 8.14 31.24 -12.96
CA ALA A 206 8.86 30.30 -12.09
C ALA A 206 8.28 30.37 -10.67
N ILE A 207 7.70 29.28 -10.18
CA ILE A 207 7.03 29.22 -8.87
C ILE A 207 7.82 28.32 -7.93
N SER A 208 8.22 28.84 -6.77
CA SER A 208 8.90 28.04 -5.75
C SER A 208 7.91 27.10 -5.08
N THR A 209 8.29 25.84 -4.85
CA THR A 209 7.51 24.89 -4.05
C THR A 209 8.39 24.22 -2.99
N GLU A 210 7.82 24.02 -1.81
CA GLU A 210 8.40 23.17 -0.75
C GLU A 210 7.69 21.81 -0.66
N ASN A 211 6.63 21.60 -1.44
CA ASN A 211 5.75 20.44 -1.41
C ASN A 211 6.04 19.46 -2.54
N TRP A 212 7.32 19.32 -2.92
CA TRP A 212 7.77 18.40 -3.95
C TRP A 212 8.30 17.09 -3.37
N PHE A 213 7.81 15.99 -3.93
CA PHE A 213 8.25 14.63 -3.67
C PHE A 213 8.73 14.03 -4.98
N ASP A 214 10.02 13.70 -5.02
CA ASP A 214 10.63 12.99 -6.12
C ASP A 214 10.77 11.51 -5.78
N ILE A 215 10.19 10.67 -6.64
CA ILE A 215 10.33 9.22 -6.57
C ILE A 215 11.32 8.68 -7.60
N GLY A 216 12.07 9.56 -8.28
CA GLY A 216 13.19 9.19 -9.14
C GLY A 216 14.47 8.87 -8.35
N HIS A 217 14.60 9.35 -7.11
CA HIS A 217 15.82 9.21 -6.31
C HIS A 217 15.56 8.62 -4.90
N GLU A 218 16.32 7.59 -4.53
CA GLU A 218 16.19 6.83 -3.28
C GLU A 218 16.26 7.73 -2.04
N ASP A 219 17.22 8.67 -2.01
CA ASP A 219 17.37 9.63 -0.92
C ASP A 219 16.14 10.52 -0.73
N LYS A 220 15.42 10.89 -1.81
CA LYS A 220 14.23 11.74 -1.71
C LYS A 220 12.95 10.95 -1.45
N TYR A 221 12.88 9.72 -1.95
CA TYR A 221 11.82 8.78 -1.62
C TYR A 221 11.72 8.58 -0.10
N TYR A 222 12.84 8.26 0.56
CA TYR A 222 12.92 8.07 2.02
C TYR A 222 12.90 9.39 2.83
N ASN A 223 13.08 10.53 2.16
CA ASN A 223 12.97 11.84 2.81
C ASN A 223 11.55 12.42 2.76
N SER A 224 10.63 11.85 1.99
CA SER A 224 9.26 12.35 1.87
C SER A 224 8.48 12.28 3.20
N LYS A 225 7.84 13.38 3.60
CA LYS A 225 6.89 13.42 4.75
C LYS A 225 5.63 12.57 4.53
N LEU A 226 5.50 11.93 3.37
CA LEU A 226 4.41 11.03 3.05
C LEU A 226 4.52 9.71 3.83
N GLU A 227 5.69 9.33 4.33
CA GLU A 227 6.02 7.97 4.80
C GLU A 227 5.19 7.40 5.96
N VAL A 228 4.48 8.21 6.75
CA VAL A 228 3.76 7.66 7.90
C VAL A 228 2.39 8.32 8.07
N ARG A 229 1.41 7.88 7.28
CA ARG A 229 0.02 7.98 7.73
C ARG A 229 -0.26 6.82 8.66
N ALA A 230 -0.37 7.16 9.94
CA ALA A 230 -0.74 6.24 10.98
C ALA A 230 -2.19 5.74 10.77
N ARG A 231 -2.47 4.50 11.23
CA ARG A 231 -3.84 4.00 11.43
C ARG A 231 -4.64 5.00 12.26
N GLU A 232 -5.96 5.07 12.11
CA GLU A 232 -6.85 6.13 12.63
C GLU A 232 -6.65 6.53 14.12
N PHE A 233 -6.00 5.71 14.95
CA PHE A 233 -5.79 5.92 16.39
C PHE A 233 -4.32 6.11 16.82
N ASN A 234 -3.37 6.07 15.89
CA ASN A 234 -1.94 6.20 16.20
C ASN A 234 -1.45 7.59 15.75
N HIS A 235 -0.55 8.20 16.51
CA HIS A 235 0.15 9.41 16.10
C HIS A 235 1.64 9.15 16.08
N ILE A 236 2.29 9.52 14.98
CA ILE A 236 3.71 9.24 14.76
C ILE A 236 4.43 10.55 14.43
N SER A 237 5.61 10.71 15.03
CA SER A 237 6.57 11.76 14.70
C SER A 237 7.95 11.11 14.49
N ILE A 238 8.73 11.66 13.56
CA ILE A 238 10.03 11.09 13.17
C ILE A 238 11.10 12.16 13.30
N ASP A 239 12.13 11.88 14.11
CA ASP A 239 13.39 12.60 14.10
C ASP A 239 14.32 11.92 13.09
N LYS A 240 14.33 12.40 11.84
CA LYS A 240 15.11 11.81 10.75
C LYS A 240 16.62 11.89 11.00
N ASN A 241 17.10 12.94 11.66
CA ASN A 241 18.54 13.11 11.96
C ASN A 241 19.05 12.06 12.95
N ARG A 242 18.19 11.61 13.87
CA ARG A 242 18.51 10.56 14.84
C ARG A 242 18.02 9.17 14.44
N GLY A 243 17.18 9.06 13.41
CA GLY A 243 16.51 7.82 13.04
C GLY A 243 15.55 7.32 14.14
N ILE A 244 14.84 8.24 14.82
CA ILE A 244 13.94 7.89 15.93
C ILE A 244 12.49 8.15 15.53
N LEU A 245 11.67 7.11 15.61
CA LEU A 245 10.21 7.20 15.51
C LEU A 245 9.63 7.28 16.92
N ARG A 246 8.76 8.25 17.17
CA ARG A 246 7.96 8.34 18.40
C ARG A 246 6.49 8.14 18.09
N LYS A 247 5.90 7.13 18.73
CA LYS A 247 4.50 6.71 18.59
C LYS A 247 3.72 6.99 19.87
N THR A 248 2.48 7.46 19.71
CA THR A 248 1.44 7.54 20.74
C THR A 248 0.12 6.99 20.19
N SER A 249 -0.84 6.66 21.05
CA SER A 249 -2.13 6.12 20.63
C SER A 249 -3.28 6.56 21.54
N ASP A 250 -4.47 6.71 20.97
CA ASP A 250 -5.71 6.95 21.70
C ASP A 250 -6.25 5.67 22.38
N ASP A 251 -5.97 4.48 21.82
CA ASP A 251 -6.26 3.19 22.45
C ASP A 251 -5.14 2.79 23.41
N LYS A 252 -5.21 3.36 24.62
CA LYS A 252 -4.17 3.25 25.65
C LYS A 252 -3.94 1.82 26.11
N ASP A 253 -5.00 1.02 26.26
CA ASP A 253 -4.88 -0.35 26.77
C ASP A 253 -4.20 -1.27 25.76
N LYS A 254 -4.63 -1.21 24.49
CA LYS A 254 -3.97 -1.94 23.40
C LYS A 254 -2.52 -1.51 23.25
N PHE A 255 -2.27 -0.20 23.28
CA PHE A 255 -0.94 0.35 23.07
C PHE A 255 0.04 0.06 24.21
N ILE A 256 -0.41 0.09 25.48
CA ILE A 256 0.42 -0.35 26.61
C ILE A 256 0.77 -1.85 26.48
N GLY A 257 -0.17 -2.67 26.01
CA GLY A 257 0.09 -4.07 25.67
C GLY A 257 1.20 -4.22 24.62
N GLU A 258 1.13 -3.43 23.55
CA GLU A 258 2.15 -3.36 22.50
C GLU A 258 3.54 -3.02 23.06
N ILE A 259 3.63 -1.98 23.90
CA ILE A 259 4.88 -1.58 24.56
C ILE A 259 5.42 -2.73 25.45
N LYS A 260 4.56 -3.35 26.24
CA LYS A 260 4.95 -4.49 27.10
C LYS A 260 5.47 -5.66 26.30
N TRP A 261 4.91 -5.92 25.12
CA TRP A 261 5.40 -6.97 24.24
C TRP A 261 6.86 -6.73 23.85
N TYR A 262 7.19 -5.51 23.40
CA TYR A 262 8.57 -5.15 23.07
C TYR A 262 9.53 -5.35 24.25
N LEU A 263 9.12 -4.94 25.45
CA LEU A 263 9.97 -4.97 26.64
C LEU A 263 10.15 -6.37 27.23
N LYS A 264 9.25 -7.31 26.93
CA LYS A 264 9.26 -8.66 27.52
C LYS A 264 9.89 -9.73 26.63
N LEU A 265 10.21 -9.41 25.38
CA LEU A 265 10.92 -10.34 24.51
C LEU A 265 12.26 -10.77 25.13
N PRO A 266 12.61 -12.07 25.08
CA PRO A 266 13.95 -12.55 25.43
C PRO A 266 15.06 -11.88 24.61
N SER A 267 16.22 -11.67 25.23
CA SER A 267 17.32 -10.88 24.64
C SER A 267 17.83 -11.40 23.30
N ASP A 268 17.80 -12.71 23.10
CA ASP A 268 18.28 -13.36 21.86
C ASP A 268 17.25 -13.34 20.72
N VAL A 269 16.00 -12.96 20.99
CA VAL A 269 14.96 -12.75 19.95
C VAL A 269 14.65 -11.27 19.69
N GLU A 270 15.23 -10.33 20.46
CA GLU A 270 15.02 -8.89 20.27
C GLU A 270 15.40 -8.38 18.87
N TYR A 271 16.22 -9.14 18.13
CA TYR A 271 16.61 -8.79 16.77
C TYR A 271 15.42 -8.62 15.82
N VAL A 272 14.25 -9.17 16.14
CA VAL A 272 13.03 -9.06 15.31
C VAL A 272 12.27 -7.76 15.53
N ARG A 273 12.50 -7.03 16.63
CA ARG A 273 11.81 -5.77 16.91
C ARG A 273 12.71 -4.56 16.63
N PRO A 274 12.13 -3.35 16.51
CA PRO A 274 12.90 -2.12 16.61
C PRO A 274 13.59 -2.00 17.97
N ARG A 275 14.75 -1.33 17.97
CA ARG A 275 15.39 -0.94 19.23
C ARG A 275 14.53 0.11 19.92
N ILE A 276 14.24 -0.09 21.20
CA ILE A 276 13.52 0.88 22.01
C ILE A 276 14.52 1.83 22.68
N PHE A 277 14.32 3.14 22.54
CA PHE A 277 15.14 4.19 23.14
C PHE A 277 14.53 4.77 24.40
N ASP A 278 13.21 4.96 24.41
CA ASP A 278 12.47 5.56 25.52
C ASP A 278 11.00 5.13 25.45
N TYR A 279 10.32 5.06 26.59
CA TYR A 279 8.92 4.68 26.63
C TYR A 279 8.21 5.12 27.93
N SER A 280 6.89 5.14 27.87
CA SER A 280 6.02 5.28 29.03
C SER A 280 4.84 4.32 28.91
N THR A 281 4.60 3.55 29.97
CA THR A 281 3.37 2.76 30.13
C THR A 281 2.35 3.47 31.03
N SER A 282 2.56 4.75 31.33
CA SER A 282 1.60 5.55 32.10
C SER A 282 0.32 5.72 31.30
N TYR A 283 -0.83 5.41 31.90
CA TYR A 283 -2.13 5.60 31.25
C TYR A 283 -2.42 7.07 30.94
N VAL A 284 -1.76 8.02 31.60
CA VAL A 284 -1.96 9.46 31.30
C VAL A 284 -1.33 9.82 29.96
N ASN A 285 -0.12 9.31 29.69
CA ASN A 285 0.66 9.64 28.50
C ASN A 285 1.54 8.44 28.09
N PRO A 286 0.94 7.40 27.47
CA PRO A 286 1.70 6.27 26.98
C PRO A 286 2.40 6.65 25.67
N TYR A 287 3.66 6.27 25.54
CA TYR A 287 4.44 6.48 24.32
C TYR A 287 5.56 5.47 24.19
N VAL A 288 6.07 5.30 22.97
CA VAL A 288 7.33 4.61 22.73
C VAL A 288 8.12 5.34 21.66
N SER A 289 9.42 5.52 21.92
CA SER A 289 10.42 6.02 20.99
C SER A 289 11.33 4.86 20.60
N MET A 290 11.39 4.57 19.31
CA MET A 290 12.06 3.40 18.77
C MET A 290 12.83 3.72 17.49
N GLU A 291 13.72 2.82 17.10
CA GLU A 291 14.46 2.91 15.84
C GLU A 291 13.51 2.95 14.64
N TYR A 292 13.74 3.93 13.76
CA TYR A 292 13.02 4.10 12.52
C TYR A 292 13.72 3.34 11.40
N TYR A 293 13.01 2.42 10.75
CA TYR A 293 13.48 1.77 9.54
C TYR A 293 12.67 2.28 8.34
N ALA A 294 13.38 2.71 7.30
CA ALA A 294 12.79 3.01 6.00
C ALA A 294 12.64 1.73 5.15
N TYR A 295 12.10 0.67 5.77
CA TYR A 295 11.87 -0.63 5.11
C TYR A 295 10.46 -0.71 4.57
N HIS A 296 10.28 -1.48 3.50
CA HIS A 296 8.95 -1.79 2.99
C HIS A 296 8.26 -2.82 3.87
N THR A 297 6.94 -2.71 3.97
CA THR A 297 6.13 -3.78 4.56
C THR A 297 5.91 -4.90 3.55
N VAL A 298 5.72 -6.13 4.02
CA VAL A 298 5.31 -7.25 3.15
C VAL A 298 3.97 -6.94 2.48
N HIS A 299 3.11 -6.14 3.13
CA HIS A 299 1.86 -5.62 2.55
C HIS A 299 2.12 -4.83 1.27
N GLU A 300 3.07 -3.89 1.29
CA GLU A 300 3.42 -3.10 0.12
C GLU A 300 4.00 -3.99 -0.99
N LEU A 301 4.87 -4.93 -0.63
CA LEU A 301 5.42 -5.91 -1.57
C LEU A 301 4.32 -6.79 -2.17
N PHE A 302 3.33 -7.17 -1.39
CA PHE A 302 2.22 -8.02 -1.81
C PHE A 302 1.25 -7.28 -2.73
N LEU A 303 0.93 -6.03 -2.43
CA LEU A 303 -0.07 -5.28 -3.19
C LEU A 303 0.49 -4.54 -4.39
N TYR A 304 1.77 -4.17 -4.36
CA TYR A 304 2.37 -3.30 -5.36
C TYR A 304 3.75 -3.78 -5.86
N GLY A 305 4.43 -4.65 -5.13
CA GLY A 305 5.73 -5.18 -5.52
C GLY A 305 5.65 -6.17 -6.69
N ASP A 306 6.77 -6.29 -7.41
CA ASP A 306 6.97 -7.19 -8.54
C ASP A 306 8.11 -8.16 -8.24
N LEU A 307 7.95 -8.89 -7.12
CA LEU A 307 8.90 -9.89 -6.64
C LEU A 307 8.77 -11.19 -7.46
N THR A 308 9.92 -11.77 -7.78
CA THR A 308 10.01 -13.12 -8.38
C THR A 308 9.59 -14.20 -7.39
N LEU A 309 9.28 -15.40 -7.91
CA LEU A 309 8.96 -16.56 -7.08
C LEU A 309 10.04 -16.83 -6.02
N GLN A 310 11.32 -16.80 -6.41
CA GLN A 310 12.42 -17.05 -5.47
C GLN A 310 12.48 -16.00 -4.36
N GLN A 311 12.28 -14.72 -4.69
CA GLN A 311 12.24 -13.66 -3.68
C GLN A 311 11.10 -13.84 -2.69
N TRP A 312 9.92 -14.31 -3.13
CA TRP A 312 8.83 -14.66 -2.22
C TRP A 312 9.16 -15.85 -1.31
N VAL A 313 9.83 -16.87 -1.85
CA VAL A 313 10.34 -18.00 -1.05
C VAL A 313 11.32 -17.50 0.02
N ASP A 314 12.20 -16.56 -0.32
CA ASP A 314 13.17 -15.99 0.63
C ASP A 314 12.47 -15.20 1.74
N VAL A 315 11.51 -14.34 1.38
CA VAL A 315 10.68 -13.58 2.35
C VAL A 315 9.93 -14.52 3.28
N PHE A 316 9.23 -15.53 2.76
CA PHE A 316 8.48 -16.47 3.57
C PHE A 316 9.37 -17.34 4.46
N ASN A 317 10.55 -17.76 3.99
CA ASN A 317 11.51 -18.46 4.83
C ASN A 317 12.00 -17.58 5.99
N ARG A 318 12.16 -16.27 5.77
CA ARG A 318 12.58 -15.37 6.83
C ARG A 318 11.49 -15.17 7.89
N ILE A 319 10.23 -15.07 7.47
CA ILE A 319 9.07 -15.02 8.38
C ILE A 319 8.96 -16.33 9.16
N ARG A 320 9.04 -17.48 8.46
CA ARG A 320 9.00 -18.81 9.06
C ARG A 320 10.08 -19.00 10.11
N PHE A 321 11.31 -18.57 9.82
CA PHE A 321 12.42 -18.61 10.77
C PHE A 321 12.10 -17.86 12.07
N VAL A 322 11.52 -16.66 12.00
CA VAL A 322 11.12 -15.90 13.22
C VAL A 322 10.02 -16.64 13.99
N CYS A 323 9.01 -17.16 13.30
CA CYS A 323 7.95 -17.96 13.91
C CYS A 323 8.50 -19.20 14.62
N ASP A 324 9.46 -19.90 14.02
CA ASP A 324 10.10 -21.06 14.62
C ASP A 324 11.00 -20.68 15.80
N ASP A 325 11.71 -19.56 15.72
CA ASP A 325 12.58 -19.10 16.79
C ASP A 325 11.79 -18.75 18.06
N PHE A 326 10.60 -18.18 17.89
CA PHE A 326 9.65 -17.94 18.98
C PHE A 326 9.17 -19.22 19.68
N LYS A 327 9.09 -20.35 18.99
CA LYS A 327 8.67 -21.64 19.59
C LYS A 327 9.66 -22.16 20.64
N ARG A 328 10.90 -21.66 20.67
CA ARG A 328 11.88 -22.01 21.72
C ARG A 328 11.40 -21.61 23.12
N TYR A 329 10.51 -20.62 23.20
CA TYR A 329 9.98 -20.08 24.44
C TYR A 329 8.54 -20.51 24.64
N THR A 330 8.29 -21.32 25.66
CA THR A 330 6.97 -21.90 25.91
C THR A 330 6.45 -21.63 27.31
N VAL A 331 5.13 -21.63 27.43
CA VAL A 331 4.41 -21.61 28.72
C VAL A 331 3.30 -22.66 28.70
N LYS A 332 3.08 -23.30 29.85
CA LYS A 332 2.07 -24.33 30.05
C LYS A 332 1.44 -24.18 31.42
N ASP A 333 0.17 -23.80 31.46
CA ASP A 333 -0.62 -23.73 32.68
C ASP A 333 -2.13 -23.89 32.40
N GLY A 334 -2.93 -23.98 33.47
CA GLY A 334 -4.37 -24.24 33.38
C GLY A 334 -5.22 -23.11 32.80
N SER A 335 -4.66 -21.91 32.62
CA SER A 335 -5.38 -20.75 32.04
C SER A 335 -5.38 -20.73 30.52
N ILE A 336 -4.61 -21.60 29.86
CA ILE A 336 -4.56 -21.73 28.39
C ILE A 336 -5.95 -21.95 27.81
N GLN A 337 -6.72 -22.88 28.36
CA GLN A 337 -8.07 -23.19 27.86
C GLN A 337 -8.99 -21.97 27.94
N HIS A 338 -8.90 -21.19 29.03
CA HIS A 338 -9.68 -19.97 29.18
C HIS A 338 -9.29 -18.91 28.15
N ALA A 339 -7.98 -18.74 27.87
CA ALA A 339 -7.51 -17.80 26.85
C ALA A 339 -7.98 -18.21 25.44
N LEU A 340 -8.01 -19.52 25.13
CA LEU A 340 -8.54 -20.04 23.85
C LEU A 340 -10.05 -19.75 23.71
N GLU A 341 -10.82 -19.99 24.77
CA GLU A 341 -12.26 -19.70 24.80
C GLU A 341 -12.55 -18.20 24.62
N GLU A 342 -11.85 -17.36 25.38
CA GLU A 342 -11.96 -15.90 25.30
C GLU A 342 -11.66 -15.42 23.87
N MET A 343 -10.55 -15.89 23.29
CA MET A 343 -10.04 -15.41 22.01
C MET A 343 -10.85 -15.89 20.81
N TYR A 344 -11.37 -17.13 20.84
CA TYR A 344 -12.03 -17.74 19.69
C TYR A 344 -13.55 -17.70 19.76
N LEU A 345 -14.15 -18.08 20.89
CA LEU A 345 -15.59 -18.19 21.02
C LEU A 345 -16.21 -16.91 21.58
N THR A 346 -15.83 -16.54 22.81
CA THR A 346 -16.47 -15.43 23.52
C THR A 346 -16.35 -14.12 22.75
N LYS A 347 -15.13 -13.80 22.26
CA LYS A 347 -14.91 -12.60 21.45
C LYS A 347 -15.76 -12.59 20.17
N THR A 348 -15.86 -13.71 19.47
CA THR A 348 -16.61 -13.79 18.20
C THR A 348 -18.10 -13.57 18.45
N LEU A 349 -18.69 -14.26 19.43
CA LEU A 349 -20.11 -14.08 19.78
C LEU A 349 -20.41 -12.65 20.26
N GLN A 350 -19.54 -12.06 21.08
CA GLN A 350 -19.69 -10.65 21.49
C GLN A 350 -19.68 -9.69 20.30
N ARG A 351 -18.89 -9.99 19.26
CA ARG A 351 -18.81 -9.16 18.04
C ARG A 351 -20.06 -9.32 17.18
N PHE A 352 -20.60 -10.54 17.08
CA PHE A 352 -21.89 -10.80 16.44
C PHE A 352 -23.04 -10.08 17.16
N GLU A 353 -23.09 -10.13 18.49
CA GLU A 353 -24.10 -9.40 19.27
C GLU A 353 -23.99 -7.88 19.11
N ARG A 354 -22.78 -7.35 18.86
CA ARG A 354 -22.61 -5.94 18.48
C ARG A 354 -23.15 -5.67 17.08
N MET A 355 -22.79 -6.49 16.10
CA MET A 355 -23.28 -6.36 14.72
C MET A 355 -24.80 -6.45 14.62
N LYS A 356 -25.42 -7.35 15.38
CA LYS A 356 -26.87 -7.58 15.40
C LYS A 356 -27.69 -6.34 15.80
N LYS A 357 -27.07 -5.38 16.50
CA LYS A 357 -27.69 -4.11 16.89
C LYS A 357 -27.75 -3.09 15.76
N GLU A 358 -27.01 -3.32 14.67
CA GLU A 358 -26.99 -2.47 13.50
C GLU A 358 -28.02 -2.99 12.49
N ASN A 359 -29.06 -2.18 12.20
CA ASN A 359 -30.19 -2.58 11.35
C ASN A 359 -29.79 -3.11 9.97
N ILE A 360 -28.64 -2.70 9.44
CA ILE A 360 -28.14 -3.17 8.14
C ILE A 360 -27.77 -4.66 8.14
N PHE A 361 -27.49 -5.24 9.31
CA PHE A 361 -27.14 -6.66 9.44
C PHE A 361 -28.31 -7.56 9.81
N SER A 362 -29.50 -7.02 10.14
CA SER A 362 -30.60 -7.82 10.70
C SER A 362 -30.97 -9.02 9.84
N THR A 363 -31.12 -8.83 8.53
CA THR A 363 -31.46 -9.90 7.59
C THR A 363 -30.38 -10.98 7.53
N PHE A 364 -29.09 -10.64 7.67
CA PHE A 364 -28.00 -11.63 7.67
C PHE A 364 -28.02 -12.54 8.90
N PHE A 365 -28.68 -12.12 10.00
CA PHE A 365 -28.88 -12.97 11.18
C PHE A 365 -30.08 -13.90 11.04
N GLU A 366 -31.06 -13.57 10.22
CA GLU A 366 -32.37 -14.24 10.19
C GLU A 366 -32.59 -15.08 8.93
N GLU A 367 -32.02 -14.66 7.79
CA GLU A 367 -32.23 -15.28 6.49
C GLU A 367 -30.93 -15.89 5.95
N PRO A 368 -31.02 -16.91 5.06
CA PRO A 368 -29.86 -17.44 4.34
C PRO A 368 -29.07 -16.35 3.63
N ILE A 369 -27.73 -16.44 3.72
CA ILE A 369 -26.82 -15.44 3.18
C ILE A 369 -26.31 -15.93 1.84
N GLU A 370 -26.53 -15.16 0.77
CA GLU A 370 -26.00 -15.45 -0.56
C GLU A 370 -24.68 -14.71 -0.77
N VAL A 371 -23.60 -15.45 -0.99
CA VAL A 371 -22.27 -14.89 -1.28
C VAL A 371 -21.76 -15.49 -2.59
N ASN A 372 -21.50 -14.64 -3.59
CA ASN A 372 -21.00 -15.05 -4.90
C ASN A 372 -21.80 -16.21 -5.55
N GLY A 373 -23.12 -16.22 -5.32
CA GLY A 373 -24.05 -17.25 -5.80
C GLY A 373 -24.20 -18.50 -4.92
N GLU A 374 -23.39 -18.67 -3.88
CA GLU A 374 -23.51 -19.78 -2.92
C GLU A 374 -24.33 -19.34 -1.68
N LYS A 375 -25.19 -20.22 -1.16
CA LYS A 375 -26.07 -19.92 -0.02
C LYS A 375 -25.58 -20.56 1.27
N TYR A 376 -25.36 -19.72 2.28
CA TYR A 376 -24.94 -20.10 3.62
C TYR A 376 -26.04 -19.91 4.65
N LEU A 377 -25.89 -20.58 5.79
CA LEU A 377 -26.74 -20.43 6.95
C LEU A 377 -26.77 -18.97 7.46
N PRO A 378 -27.90 -18.52 8.06
CA PRO A 378 -27.95 -17.26 8.78
C PRO A 378 -26.93 -17.19 9.92
N LEU A 379 -26.51 -15.97 10.31
CA LEU A 379 -25.51 -15.79 11.38
C LEU A 379 -25.96 -16.32 12.75
N ASN A 380 -27.27 -16.35 13.05
CA ASN A 380 -27.78 -16.99 14.27
C ASN A 380 -27.48 -18.50 14.28
N ASP A 381 -27.68 -19.18 13.16
CA ASP A 381 -27.41 -20.62 13.03
C ASP A 381 -25.90 -20.90 13.02
N ILE A 382 -25.13 -20.05 12.34
CA ILE A 382 -23.66 -20.10 12.38
C ILE A 382 -23.15 -19.95 13.81
N SER A 383 -23.72 -19.05 14.62
CA SER A 383 -23.35 -18.91 16.03
C SER A 383 -23.51 -20.23 16.80
N ALA A 384 -24.63 -20.94 16.59
CA ALA A 384 -24.88 -22.25 17.19
C ALA A 384 -23.94 -23.35 16.67
N VAL A 385 -23.49 -23.27 15.42
CA VAL A 385 -22.45 -24.14 14.86
C VAL A 385 -21.10 -23.88 15.52
N LEU A 386 -20.70 -22.61 15.64
CA LEU A 386 -19.42 -22.19 16.24
C LEU A 386 -19.30 -22.64 17.70
N GLU A 387 -20.36 -22.49 18.50
CA GLU A 387 -20.42 -22.95 19.90
C GLU A 387 -20.13 -24.45 20.05
N LYS A 388 -20.51 -25.27 19.07
CA LYS A 388 -20.30 -26.72 19.09
C LYS A 388 -18.94 -27.13 18.55
N VAL A 389 -18.44 -26.43 17.53
CA VAL A 389 -17.25 -26.82 16.76
C VAL A 389 -15.97 -26.26 17.38
N ILE A 390 -15.97 -25.00 17.82
CA ILE A 390 -14.77 -24.33 18.34
C ILE A 390 -14.13 -25.13 19.50
N PRO A 391 -14.87 -25.57 20.53
CA PRO A 391 -14.25 -26.31 21.63
C PRO A 391 -13.56 -27.60 21.18
N LYS A 392 -14.16 -28.32 20.22
CA LYS A 392 -13.63 -29.59 19.71
C LYS A 392 -12.39 -29.41 18.83
N MET A 393 -12.35 -28.33 18.05
CA MET A 393 -11.27 -28.10 17.09
C MET A 393 -10.10 -27.31 17.69
N LEU A 394 -10.38 -26.38 18.60
CA LEU A 394 -9.40 -25.35 18.97
C LEU A 394 -8.93 -25.42 20.43
N TYR A 395 -9.60 -26.14 21.34
CA TYR A 395 -9.21 -26.13 22.76
C TYR A 395 -8.16 -27.18 23.14
N GLU A 396 -7.88 -28.16 22.27
CA GLU A 396 -6.83 -29.15 22.49
C GLU A 396 -5.44 -28.54 22.24
N VAL A 397 -5.04 -27.62 23.11
CA VAL A 397 -3.72 -27.00 23.18
C VAL A 397 -3.33 -26.89 24.63
N ASP A 398 -2.15 -27.38 24.97
CA ASP A 398 -1.63 -27.39 26.35
C ASP A 398 -0.38 -26.52 26.52
N THR A 399 0.11 -25.91 25.45
CA THR A 399 1.36 -25.17 25.41
C THR A 399 1.21 -23.98 24.48
N PHE A 400 1.57 -22.79 24.97
CA PHE A 400 1.71 -21.57 24.18
C PHE A 400 3.18 -21.26 23.93
N ASN A 401 3.44 -20.48 22.89
CA ASN A 401 4.76 -19.93 22.57
C ASN A 401 4.68 -18.43 22.34
N ILE A 402 5.82 -17.78 22.21
CA ILE A 402 5.85 -16.36 21.84
C ILE A 402 5.11 -16.18 20.50
N ILE A 403 4.21 -15.21 20.44
CA ILE A 403 3.53 -14.79 19.22
C ILE A 403 3.55 -13.27 19.11
N HIS A 404 3.53 -12.73 17.91
CA HIS A 404 3.23 -11.32 17.69
C HIS A 404 1.74 -11.04 17.96
N GLY A 405 0.87 -12.00 17.64
CA GLY A 405 -0.58 -11.92 17.79
C GLY A 405 -1.27 -11.03 16.76
N ASP A 406 -0.52 -10.36 15.89
CA ASP A 406 -1.05 -9.61 14.74
C ASP A 406 -0.07 -9.69 13.57
N LEU A 407 0.51 -10.86 13.30
CA LEU A 407 1.54 -11.02 12.25
C LEU A 407 0.95 -11.03 10.83
N CYS A 408 0.14 -10.04 10.48
CA CYS A 408 -0.29 -9.81 9.10
C CYS A 408 0.82 -9.09 8.31
N PHE A 409 0.73 -9.12 6.99
CA PHE A 409 1.77 -8.56 6.11
C PHE A 409 2.06 -7.07 6.34
N ALA A 410 1.09 -6.30 6.83
CA ALA A 410 1.26 -4.87 7.16
C ALA A 410 2.14 -4.63 8.39
N ASN A 411 2.35 -5.64 9.23
CA ASN A 411 3.13 -5.56 10.46
C ASN A 411 4.53 -6.18 10.33
N ILE A 412 4.88 -6.64 9.12
CA ILE A 412 6.18 -7.24 8.81
C ILE A 412 6.91 -6.31 7.85
N MET A 413 8.03 -5.74 8.29
CA MET A 413 8.93 -4.93 7.49
C MET A 413 10.10 -5.78 7.03
N VAL A 414 10.54 -5.60 5.78
CA VAL A 414 11.64 -6.36 5.18
C VAL A 414 12.71 -5.38 4.69
N ASP A 415 13.98 -5.68 5.00
CA ASP A 415 15.09 -4.88 4.50
C ASP A 415 15.23 -4.99 2.97
N THR A 416 16.04 -4.11 2.40
CA THR A 416 16.23 -4.01 0.94
C THR A 416 16.79 -5.28 0.30
N ASN A 417 17.52 -6.10 1.06
CA ASN A 417 18.11 -7.35 0.56
C ASN A 417 17.27 -8.59 0.90
N LEU A 418 16.05 -8.42 1.41
CA LEU A 418 15.15 -9.51 1.81
C LEU A 418 15.77 -10.49 2.84
N SER A 419 16.79 -10.04 3.57
CA SER A 419 17.62 -10.83 4.47
C SER A 419 17.19 -10.70 5.94
N PHE A 420 16.59 -9.57 6.29
CA PHE A 420 16.14 -9.24 7.64
C PHE A 420 14.68 -8.82 7.63
N ILE A 421 13.97 -9.25 8.67
CA ILE A 421 12.62 -8.75 8.94
C ILE A 421 12.57 -8.11 10.31
N LYS A 422 11.72 -7.08 10.39
CA LYS A 422 11.34 -6.42 11.63
C LYS A 422 9.83 -6.48 11.77
N VAL A 423 9.34 -6.82 12.96
CA VAL A 423 7.91 -6.88 13.26
C VAL A 423 7.53 -5.68 14.13
N ILE A 424 6.40 -5.06 13.79
CA ILE A 424 5.88 -3.86 14.43
C ILE A 424 4.39 -4.03 14.75
N ASP A 425 3.89 -3.20 15.66
CA ASP A 425 2.48 -3.20 16.06
C ASP A 425 1.95 -4.56 16.57
N PRO A 426 2.63 -5.23 17.51
CA PRO A 426 2.13 -6.46 18.13
C PRO A 426 0.76 -6.26 18.78
N ARG A 427 0.01 -7.36 18.89
CA ARG A 427 -1.31 -7.36 19.55
C ARG A 427 -1.20 -6.97 21.03
N GLY A 428 -0.09 -7.37 21.67
CA GLY A 428 0.21 -7.06 23.07
C GLY A 428 -0.50 -7.93 24.11
N LYS A 429 -1.46 -8.77 23.69
CA LYS A 429 -2.09 -9.79 24.54
C LYS A 429 -2.81 -10.89 23.75
N PHE A 430 -2.83 -12.09 24.32
CA PHE A 430 -3.66 -13.23 23.90
C PHE A 430 -4.40 -13.78 25.14
N GLY A 431 -5.66 -13.38 25.31
CA GLY A 431 -6.37 -13.52 26.59
C GLY A 431 -5.61 -12.82 27.72
N THR A 432 -5.23 -13.58 28.75
CA THR A 432 -4.44 -13.12 29.91
C THR A 432 -2.93 -13.08 29.66
N TYR A 433 -2.45 -13.65 28.56
CA TYR A 433 -1.02 -13.74 28.23
C TYR A 433 -0.55 -12.49 27.50
N ASP A 434 0.69 -12.07 27.74
CA ASP A 434 1.30 -10.87 27.18
C ASP A 434 1.98 -11.10 25.83
N ILE A 435 3.02 -11.92 25.81
CA ILE A 435 3.80 -12.29 24.61
C ILE A 435 3.50 -13.70 24.13
N TYR A 436 2.87 -14.52 24.98
CA TYR A 436 2.57 -15.92 24.68
C TYR A 436 1.17 -16.09 24.10
N GLY A 437 0.99 -17.08 23.23
CA GLY A 437 -0.32 -17.48 22.72
C GLY A 437 -0.27 -18.72 21.83
N ASP A 438 -1.39 -18.97 21.16
CA ASP A 438 -1.55 -20.12 20.27
C ASP A 438 -0.79 -19.89 18.94
N PHE A 439 0.13 -20.79 18.62
CA PHE A 439 0.90 -20.72 17.37
C PHE A 439 0.01 -20.76 16.12
N ARG A 440 -1.12 -21.48 16.17
CA ARG A 440 -2.06 -21.55 15.05
C ARG A 440 -2.69 -20.18 14.77
N TYR A 441 -2.84 -19.34 15.79
CA TYR A 441 -3.31 -17.97 15.64
C TYR A 441 -2.31 -17.09 14.90
N GLU A 442 -1.02 -17.27 15.18
CA GLU A 442 0.06 -16.56 14.49
C GLU A 442 0.08 -16.92 12.99
N LEU A 443 -0.04 -18.22 12.67
CA LEU A 443 -0.18 -18.66 11.28
C LEU A 443 -1.46 -18.15 10.64
N ALA A 444 -2.59 -18.18 11.35
CA ALA A 444 -3.86 -17.66 10.83
C ALA A 444 -3.78 -16.17 10.48
N LYS A 445 -2.94 -15.38 11.18
CA LYS A 445 -2.67 -13.98 10.84
C LYS A 445 -1.89 -13.79 9.55
N LEU A 446 -1.03 -14.75 9.18
CA LEU A 446 -0.38 -14.77 7.87
C LEU A 446 -1.36 -15.21 6.77
N PHE A 447 -2.18 -16.24 7.03
CA PHE A 447 -3.25 -16.70 6.14
C PHE A 447 -4.23 -15.56 5.81
N HIS A 448 -4.64 -14.82 6.84
CA HIS A 448 -5.50 -13.64 6.72
C HIS A 448 -5.04 -12.67 5.61
N SER A 449 -3.72 -12.53 5.43
CA SER A 449 -3.12 -11.77 4.33
C SER A 449 -3.07 -12.56 3.01
N VAL A 450 -2.45 -13.75 3.00
CA VAL A 450 -2.11 -14.46 1.75
C VAL A 450 -3.29 -15.22 1.12
N ASP A 451 -4.12 -15.87 1.94
CA ASP A 451 -5.33 -16.61 1.55
C ASP A 451 -6.53 -15.67 1.52
N GLY A 452 -6.94 -15.14 2.67
CA GLY A 452 -8.10 -14.27 2.82
C GLY A 452 -8.01 -12.88 2.18
N LYS A 453 -6.85 -12.51 1.62
CA LYS A 453 -6.65 -11.23 0.89
C LYS A 453 -7.00 -9.98 1.71
N TYR A 454 -6.86 -10.01 3.04
CA TYR A 454 -7.18 -8.89 3.92
C TYR A 454 -6.54 -7.57 3.45
N ASP A 455 -5.28 -7.63 3.02
CA ASP A 455 -4.49 -6.51 2.52
C ASP A 455 -5.17 -5.79 1.34
N PHE A 456 -5.84 -6.53 0.45
CA PHE A 456 -6.60 -5.95 -0.67
C PHE A 456 -7.87 -5.26 -0.18
N ILE A 457 -8.55 -5.85 0.81
CA ILE A 457 -9.80 -5.31 1.36
C ILE A 457 -9.56 -3.95 2.02
N ILE A 458 -8.55 -3.85 2.90
CA ILE A 458 -8.23 -2.58 3.57
C ILE A 458 -7.65 -1.50 2.64
N LYS A 459 -7.43 -1.84 1.37
CA LYS A 459 -6.93 -0.93 0.32
C LYS A 459 -7.96 -0.66 -0.76
N ASP A 460 -9.21 -1.08 -0.57
CA ASP A 460 -10.29 -0.91 -1.54
C ASP A 460 -9.96 -1.54 -2.91
N LEU A 461 -9.08 -2.55 -2.95
CA LEU A 461 -8.70 -3.28 -4.16
C LEU A 461 -9.67 -4.44 -4.42
N PHE A 462 -10.96 -4.12 -4.47
CA PHE A 462 -12.05 -5.06 -4.71
C PHE A 462 -13.27 -4.35 -5.29
N ASP A 463 -14.12 -5.10 -5.97
CA ASP A 463 -15.46 -4.69 -6.34
C ASP A 463 -16.48 -5.40 -5.46
N VAL A 464 -17.52 -4.70 -5.02
CA VAL A 464 -18.62 -5.30 -4.25
C VAL A 464 -19.97 -4.73 -4.67
N ASN A 465 -20.96 -5.61 -4.81
CA ASN A 465 -22.36 -5.29 -4.90
C ASN A 465 -23.11 -6.07 -3.82
N PHE A 466 -24.00 -5.43 -3.07
CA PHE A 466 -24.70 -6.08 -1.97
C PHE A 466 -26.13 -5.57 -1.82
N ASP A 467 -27.01 -6.45 -1.34
CA ASP A 467 -28.38 -6.14 -0.97
C ASP A 467 -28.63 -6.67 0.45
N TYR A 468 -28.57 -5.75 1.42
CA TYR A 468 -28.78 -6.08 2.83
C TYR A 468 -30.19 -6.57 3.13
N LYS A 469 -31.20 -6.22 2.31
CA LYS A 469 -32.59 -6.69 2.51
C LYS A 469 -32.78 -8.14 2.08
N ARG A 470 -31.87 -8.65 1.25
CA ARG A 470 -31.87 -10.03 0.75
C ARG A 470 -30.66 -10.83 1.24
N ALA A 471 -29.87 -10.28 2.16
CA ALA A 471 -28.61 -10.86 2.64
C ALA A 471 -27.69 -11.35 1.51
N ARG A 472 -27.56 -10.55 0.44
CA ARG A 472 -26.77 -10.91 -0.74
C ARG A 472 -25.50 -10.08 -0.85
N ILE A 473 -24.37 -10.72 -1.15
CA ILE A 473 -23.05 -10.12 -1.34
C ILE A 473 -22.40 -10.76 -2.57
N ASP A 474 -22.09 -9.96 -3.58
CA ASP A 474 -21.25 -10.37 -4.71
C ASP A 474 -20.00 -9.51 -4.70
N TYR A 475 -18.84 -10.13 -4.65
CA TYR A 475 -17.59 -9.41 -4.61
C TYR A 475 -16.48 -10.10 -5.40
N CYS A 476 -15.52 -9.30 -5.84
CA CYS A 476 -14.35 -9.78 -6.55
C CYS A 476 -13.12 -9.03 -6.05
N ILE A 477 -12.11 -9.76 -5.58
CA ILE A 477 -10.82 -9.16 -5.21
C ILE A 477 -10.03 -8.84 -6.48
N GLN A 478 -9.50 -7.63 -6.57
CA GLN A 478 -8.63 -7.19 -7.67
C GLN A 478 -7.18 -7.64 -7.41
N ASP A 479 -6.96 -8.95 -7.31
CA ASP A 479 -5.63 -9.51 -7.06
C ASP A 479 -4.70 -9.29 -8.26
N GLN A 480 -3.41 -9.16 -7.97
CA GLN A 480 -2.39 -9.11 -9.00
C GLN A 480 -2.28 -10.45 -9.72
N LYS A 481 -2.30 -10.39 -11.06
CA LYS A 481 -1.95 -11.54 -11.89
C LYS A 481 -0.45 -11.79 -11.82
N ARG A 482 -0.07 -12.90 -11.18
CA ARG A 482 1.28 -13.45 -11.12
C ARG A 482 1.37 -14.70 -11.98
N ASP A 483 2.57 -15.00 -12.48
CA ASP A 483 2.83 -16.23 -13.23
C ASP A 483 2.94 -17.47 -12.33
N PHE A 484 2.73 -17.31 -11.02
CA PHE A 484 2.76 -18.35 -10.00
C PHE A 484 1.70 -18.09 -8.93
N ASP A 485 1.29 -19.14 -8.22
CA ASP A 485 0.36 -19.08 -7.10
C ASP A 485 1.11 -18.80 -5.79
N LEU A 486 0.96 -17.58 -5.26
CA LEU A 486 1.64 -17.17 -4.03
C LEU A 486 1.14 -17.92 -2.80
N TYR A 487 -0.15 -18.29 -2.75
CA TYR A 487 -0.68 -19.08 -1.64
C TYR A 487 -0.04 -20.45 -1.60
N LYS A 488 0.12 -21.09 -2.76
CA LYS A 488 0.86 -22.36 -2.86
C LYS A 488 2.32 -22.22 -2.41
N VAL A 489 3.02 -21.18 -2.83
CA VAL A 489 4.40 -20.90 -2.39
C VAL A 489 4.47 -20.76 -0.87
N PHE A 490 3.49 -20.08 -0.26
CA PHE A 490 3.37 -19.95 1.19
C PHE A 490 3.16 -21.31 1.87
N ILE A 491 2.16 -22.09 1.43
CA ILE A 491 1.85 -23.42 1.97
C ILE A 491 3.06 -24.36 1.87
N ASP A 492 3.75 -24.36 0.74
CA ASP A 492 4.93 -25.20 0.53
C ASP A 492 6.10 -24.77 1.46
N THR A 493 6.26 -23.47 1.70
CA THR A 493 7.29 -22.94 2.59
C THR A 493 7.00 -23.25 4.06
N PHE A 494 5.74 -23.09 4.49
CA PHE A 494 5.28 -23.32 5.88
C PHE A 494 4.77 -24.75 6.13
N LYS A 495 5.08 -25.70 5.24
CA LYS A 495 4.50 -27.04 5.26
C LYS A 495 4.71 -27.78 6.58
N ALA A 496 5.87 -27.63 7.20
CA ALA A 496 6.20 -28.30 8.47
C ALA A 496 5.44 -27.68 9.65
N GLU A 497 5.25 -26.37 9.63
CA GLU A 497 4.61 -25.58 10.67
C GLU A 497 3.08 -25.69 10.62
N ILE A 498 2.52 -25.82 9.42
CA ILE A 498 1.09 -26.06 9.19
C ILE A 498 0.73 -27.51 9.56
N GLY A 499 1.51 -28.48 9.07
CA GLY A 499 1.30 -29.90 9.34
C GLY A 499 -0.16 -30.34 9.14
N ASN A 500 -0.72 -31.01 10.14
CA ASN A 500 -2.12 -31.48 10.13
C ASN A 500 -3.12 -30.43 10.64
N SER A 501 -2.67 -29.22 10.98
CA SER A 501 -3.48 -28.17 11.59
C SER A 501 -4.12 -27.21 10.59
N LEU A 502 -4.01 -27.46 9.27
CA LEU A 502 -4.55 -26.57 8.23
C LEU A 502 -6.01 -26.16 8.50
N LYS A 503 -6.90 -27.13 8.73
CA LYS A 503 -8.32 -26.85 9.04
C LYS A 503 -8.52 -26.05 10.33
N GLN A 504 -7.65 -26.21 11.32
CA GLN A 504 -7.70 -25.42 12.56
C GLN A 504 -7.23 -23.98 12.30
N ILE A 505 -6.22 -23.79 11.44
CA ILE A 505 -5.72 -22.47 11.04
C ILE A 505 -6.78 -21.74 10.22
N GLU A 506 -7.38 -22.39 9.22
CA GLU A 506 -8.48 -21.84 8.41
C GLU A 506 -9.71 -21.49 9.28
N MET A 507 -10.02 -22.32 10.29
CA MET A 507 -11.07 -21.99 11.26
C MET A 507 -10.76 -20.68 11.99
N ILE A 508 -9.53 -20.51 12.47
CA ILE A 508 -9.11 -19.30 13.17
C ILE A 508 -9.12 -18.10 12.22
N GLU A 509 -8.70 -18.26 10.97
CA GLU A 509 -8.75 -17.23 9.93
C GLU A 509 -10.20 -16.76 9.67
N ALA A 510 -11.13 -17.69 9.52
CA ALA A 510 -12.55 -17.36 9.39
C ALA A 510 -13.05 -16.53 10.59
N LEU A 511 -12.67 -16.93 11.81
CA LEU A 511 -13.01 -16.18 13.03
C LEU A 511 -12.37 -14.78 13.06
N LEU A 512 -11.17 -14.60 12.49
CA LEU A 512 -10.55 -13.28 12.36
C LEU A 512 -11.42 -12.35 11.51
N PHE A 513 -11.85 -12.79 10.33
CA PHE A 513 -12.76 -12.03 9.46
C PHE A 513 -14.12 -11.77 10.12
N LEU A 514 -14.78 -12.81 10.62
CA LEU A 514 -16.11 -12.69 11.21
C LEU A 514 -16.13 -11.79 12.44
N SER A 515 -15.10 -11.85 13.29
CA SER A 515 -15.03 -11.05 14.51
C SER A 515 -14.61 -9.58 14.27
N MET A 516 -14.03 -9.25 13.10
CA MET A 516 -13.53 -7.90 12.83
C MET A 516 -14.52 -6.99 12.12
N ILE A 517 -15.59 -7.52 11.55
CA ILE A 517 -16.62 -6.73 10.84
C ILE A 517 -17.08 -5.48 11.61
N PRO A 518 -17.48 -5.53 12.91
CA PRO A 518 -17.94 -4.33 13.63
C PRO A 518 -16.80 -3.37 14.01
N LEU A 519 -15.54 -3.72 13.74
CA LEU A 519 -14.38 -2.83 13.89
C LEU A 519 -14.13 -1.98 12.64
N HIS A 520 -14.71 -2.36 11.50
CA HIS A 520 -14.56 -1.69 10.21
C HIS A 520 -15.77 -0.80 9.88
N SER A 521 -16.28 -0.05 10.86
CA SER A 521 -17.47 0.80 10.70
C SER A 521 -17.27 2.01 9.79
N GLU A 522 -16.02 2.33 9.42
CA GLU A 522 -15.65 3.35 8.44
C GLU A 522 -16.12 3.00 7.01
N SER A 523 -16.33 1.70 6.72
CA SER A 523 -16.67 1.24 5.37
C SER A 523 -17.58 0.02 5.41
N ILE A 524 -18.87 0.24 5.11
CA ILE A 524 -19.83 -0.87 4.91
C ILE A 524 -19.36 -1.84 3.80
N LYS A 525 -18.64 -1.34 2.80
CA LYS A 525 -18.08 -2.18 1.74
C LYS A 525 -17.04 -3.16 2.29
N HIS A 526 -16.14 -2.71 3.16
CA HIS A 526 -15.17 -3.59 3.84
C HIS A 526 -15.91 -4.63 4.67
N GLN A 527 -16.92 -4.21 5.44
CA GLN A 527 -17.73 -5.10 6.26
C GLN A 527 -18.39 -6.22 5.44
N MET A 528 -18.98 -5.90 4.28
CA MET A 528 -19.60 -6.88 3.40
C MET A 528 -18.60 -7.87 2.83
N VAL A 529 -17.44 -7.40 2.35
CA VAL A 529 -16.42 -8.30 1.80
C VAL A 529 -15.83 -9.18 2.90
N MET A 530 -15.52 -8.63 4.08
CA MET A 530 -15.06 -9.42 5.22
C MET A 530 -16.08 -10.48 5.67
N LEU A 531 -17.38 -10.17 5.62
CA LEU A 531 -18.43 -11.15 5.89
C LEU A 531 -18.42 -12.26 4.84
N GLY A 532 -18.41 -11.91 3.54
CA GLY A 532 -18.35 -12.88 2.45
C GLY A 532 -17.13 -13.79 2.55
N THR A 533 -15.94 -13.22 2.71
CA THR A 533 -14.68 -13.97 2.85
C THR A 533 -14.68 -14.86 4.10
N GLY A 534 -15.14 -14.35 5.24
CA GLY A 534 -15.22 -15.12 6.48
C GLY A 534 -16.15 -16.35 6.36
N LEU A 535 -17.28 -16.21 5.66
CA LEU A 535 -18.20 -17.32 5.40
C LEU A 535 -17.63 -18.34 4.42
N GLU A 536 -17.01 -17.88 3.32
CA GLU A 536 -16.37 -18.76 2.34
C GLU A 536 -15.26 -19.60 2.98
N ILE A 537 -14.41 -19.01 3.82
CA ILE A 537 -13.35 -19.73 4.54
C ILE A 537 -13.95 -20.69 5.58
N LEU A 538 -14.95 -20.24 6.35
CA LEU A 538 -15.62 -21.10 7.34
C LEU A 538 -16.21 -22.36 6.67
N ASN A 539 -16.80 -22.20 5.49
CA ASN A 539 -17.40 -23.30 4.74
C ASN A 539 -16.38 -24.36 4.26
N ARG A 540 -15.11 -23.98 4.05
CA ARG A 540 -14.03 -24.94 3.74
C ARG A 540 -13.78 -25.92 4.90
N VAL A 541 -14.07 -25.49 6.12
CA VAL A 541 -13.78 -26.22 7.35
C VAL A 541 -15.02 -26.94 7.90
N VAL A 542 -16.16 -26.26 7.91
CA VAL A 542 -17.43 -26.75 8.44
C VAL A 542 -18.51 -26.49 7.41
N ASN A 543 -19.27 -27.52 7.01
CA ASN A 543 -20.37 -27.32 6.07
C ASN A 543 -21.43 -26.41 6.69
N ILE A 544 -21.55 -25.19 6.15
CA ILE A 544 -22.54 -24.18 6.53
C ILE A 544 -23.46 -23.83 5.36
N GLN A 545 -23.47 -24.63 4.29
CA GLN A 545 -24.40 -24.44 3.20
C GLN A 545 -25.81 -24.86 3.62
N VAL A 546 -26.82 -24.16 3.09
CA VAL A 546 -28.22 -24.56 3.28
C VAL A 546 -28.46 -25.84 2.47
N GLU A 547 -28.79 -26.95 3.14
CA GLU A 547 -29.10 -28.22 2.46
C GLU A 547 -30.32 -28.03 1.53
N GLY A 548 -30.10 -28.15 0.21
CA GLY A 548 -31.15 -27.91 -0.79
C GLY A 548 -30.75 -27.87 -2.26
N GLU A 549 -29.46 -27.83 -2.61
CA GLU A 549 -29.01 -28.01 -4.00
C GLU A 549 -27.93 -29.09 -4.06
N ASN A 550 -28.35 -30.32 -4.37
CA ASN A 550 -27.46 -31.36 -4.86
C ASN A 550 -26.73 -30.80 -6.09
N LYS A 551 -25.40 -30.62 -5.99
CA LYS A 551 -24.53 -30.64 -7.18
C LYS A 551 -24.35 -32.10 -7.61
N ASP A 552 -25.45 -32.72 -8.04
CA ASP A 552 -25.44 -33.89 -8.92
C ASP A 552 -25.81 -33.37 -10.31
N VAL A 553 -24.80 -33.06 -11.13
CA VAL A 553 -24.62 -33.42 -12.56
C VAL A 553 -23.22 -32.98 -13.00
#